data_AF-J0IYK7-F1
#
_entry.id   AF-J0IYK7-F1
#
_cell.length_a   1.000
_cell.length_b   1.000
_cell.length_c   1.000
_cell.angle_alpha   90.00
_cell.angle_beta   90.00
_cell.angle_gamma   90.00
#
_symmetry.space_group_name_H-M   'P 1'
#
loop_
_entity.id
_entity.type
_entity.pdbx_description
1 polymer ?
#
loop_
_entity_poly.entity_id
_entity_poly.type
_entity_poly.pdbx_seq_one_letter_code
_entity_poly.pdbx_strand_id
1 'polypeptide(L)' 'MILAASFLIVDLEGFSPSIYTDKTGHPTIGYGYNLSVYSY' A
#
# COMPACT_ATOMS: atom_id res chain seq x y z
N MET A 1 -17.26 -6.72 10.78
CA MET A 1 -17.14 -5.91 9.55
C MET A 1 -15.69 -5.57 9.20
N ILE A 2 -14.86 -5.18 10.17
CA ILE A 2 -13.42 -4.86 9.95
C ILE A 2 -12.62 -6.03 9.36
N LEU A 3 -12.82 -7.26 9.87
CA LEU A 3 -12.11 -8.44 9.37
C LEU A 3 -12.32 -8.69 7.87
N ALA A 4 -13.57 -8.60 7.40
CA ALA A 4 -13.89 -8.81 5.98
C ALA A 4 -13.29 -7.73 5.08
N ALA A 5 -13.29 -6.46 5.54
CA ALA A 5 -12.64 -5.36 4.82
C ALA A 5 -11.12 -5.57 4.73
N SER A 6 -10.48 -6.07 5.79
CA SER A 6 -9.06 -6.40 5.76
C SER A 6 -8.75 -7.49 4.73
N PHE A 7 -9.55 -8.55 4.65
CA PHE A 7 -9.38 -9.60 3.64
C PHE A 7 -9.52 -9.07 2.21
N LEU A 8 -10.52 -8.22 1.95
CA LEU A 8 -10.71 -7.62 0.63
C LEU A 8 -9.52 -6.74 0.21
N ILE A 9 -8.94 -5.99 1.13
CA ILE A 9 -7.76 -5.15 0.83
C ILE A 9 -6.55 -6.01 0.47
N VAL A 10 -6.32 -7.10 1.21
CA VAL A 10 -5.22 -8.02 0.91
C VAL A 10 -5.38 -8.63 -0.48
N ASP A 11 -6.60 -9.01 -0.85
CA ASP A 11 -6.93 -9.64 -2.13
C ASP A 11 -6.87 -8.66 -3.32
N LEU A 12 -7.32 -7.42 -3.14
CA LEU A 12 -7.40 -6.43 -4.21
C LEU A 12 -6.08 -5.68 -4.47
N GLU A 13 -5.40 -5.23 -3.41
CA GLU A 13 -4.21 -4.38 -3.54
C GLU A 13 -2.94 -5.21 -3.69
N GLY A 14 -2.92 -6.39 -3.07
CA GLY A 14 -1.70 -7.19 -2.92
C GLY A 14 -0.69 -6.56 -1.96
N PHE A 15 0.16 -7.39 -1.35
CA PHE A 15 1.18 -6.92 -0.41
C PHE A 15 2.56 -6.86 -1.09
N SER A 16 3.19 -5.68 -1.08
CA SER A 16 4.60 -5.54 -1.45
C SER A 16 5.49 -5.42 -0.21
N PRO A 17 6.42 -6.37 0.04
CA PRO A 17 7.36 -6.31 1.17
C PRO A 17 8.47 -5.25 0.98
N SER A 18 8.68 -4.77 -0.25
CA SER A 18 9.69 -3.78 -0.59
C SER A 18 9.06 -2.48 -1.08
N ILE A 19 9.82 -1.39 -0.95
CA ILE A 19 9.45 -0.09 -1.53
C ILE A 19 9.45 -0.21 -3.05
N TYR A 20 8.39 0.28 -3.68
CA TYR A 20 8.26 0.40 -5.12
C TYR A 20 7.76 1.79 -5.50
N THR A 21 8.00 2.19 -6.75
CA THR A 21 7.42 3.42 -7.30
C THR A 21 6.04 3.09 -7.86
N ASP A 22 5.02 3.77 -7.36
CA ASP A 22 3.66 3.60 -7.88
C ASP A 22 3.50 4.22 -9.28
N LYS A 23 2.31 4.06 -9.86
CA LYS A 23 1.97 4.56 -11.21
C LYS A 23 2.02 6.09 -11.31
N THR A 24 1.97 6.79 -10.18
CA THR A 24 2.01 8.24 -10.06
C THR A 24 3.40 8.78 -9.70
N GLY A 25 4.40 7.89 -9.53
CA GLY A 25 5.77 8.26 -9.24
C GLY A 25 6.11 8.34 -7.75
N HIS A 26 5.20 7.93 -6.86
CA HIS A 26 5.42 8.03 -5.42
C HIS A 26 6.04 6.74 -4.84
N PRO A 27 7.04 6.87 -3.94
CA PRO A 27 7.54 5.74 -3.17
C PRO A 27 6.43 5.18 -2.28
N THR A 28 6.14 3.90 -2.47
CA THR A 28 5.00 3.21 -1.89
C THR A 28 5.42 1.84 -1.34
N ILE A 29 4.76 1.35 -0.29
CA ILE A 29 5.04 0.04 0.33
C ILE A 29 3.76 -0.64 0.84
N GLY A 30 3.78 -1.95 1.07
CA GLY A 30 2.67 -2.68 1.66
C GLY A 30 1.46 -2.74 0.73
N TYR A 31 0.30 -2.27 1.20
CA TYR A 31 -0.97 -2.20 0.48
C TYR A 31 -1.23 -0.80 -0.09
N GLY A 32 -0.25 -0.20 -0.78
CA GLY A 32 -0.40 1.15 -1.32
C GLY A 32 -0.10 2.29 -0.33
N TYR A 33 0.71 2.04 0.71
CA TYR A 33 1.09 3.06 1.67
C TYR A 33 2.12 4.04 1.08
N ASN A 34 1.72 5.29 0.90
CA ASN A 34 2.57 6.34 0.32
C ASN A 34 3.55 6.93 1.35
N LEU A 35 4.85 6.81 1.06
CA LEU A 35 5.94 7.27 1.93
C LEU A 35 6.29 8.76 1.74
N SER A 36 5.88 9.40 0.64
CA SER A 36 6.13 10.84 0.41
C SER A 36 5.45 11.73 1.44
N VAL A 37 4.36 11.27 2.07
CA VAL A 37 3.69 11.98 3.16
C VAL A 37 4.57 12.06 4.43
N TYR A 38 5.56 11.17 4.55
CA TYR A 38 6.49 11.07 5.67
C TYR A 38 7.89 11.62 5.35
N SER A 39 8.06 12.37 4.25
CA SER A 39 9.27 13.15 4.03
C SER A 39 9.41 14.23 5.10
N TYR A 40 10.29 13.99 6.07
CA TYR A 40 10.72 14.93 7.11
C TYR A 40 11.59 16.05 6.54
#